data_AF-A0A7H0JWQ5-F1
#
_entry.id   AF-A0A7H0JWQ5-F1
#
_cell.length_a   1.000
_cell.length_b   1.000
_cell.length_c   1.000
_cell.angle_alpha   90.00
_cell.angle_beta   90.00
_cell.angle_gamma   90.00
#
_symmetry.space_group_name_H-M   'P 1'
#
loop_
_entity.id
_entity.type
_entity.pdbx_description
1 polymer ?
#
loop_
_entity_poly.entity_id
_entity_poly.type
_entity_poly.pdbx_seq_one_letter_code
_entity_poly.pdbx_strand_id
1 'polypeptide(L)' 'MKHSKRAIEPRTYSLAETADILGFGRTTLQDHVRNGSANHLHPISLGTRTRFPKAVIDALAEGAA' A
#
# COMPACT_ATOMS: atom_id res chain seq x y z
N MET A 1 13.82 -22.69 -25.32
CA MET A 1 14.12 -21.61 -24.36
C MET A 1 12.98 -21.54 -23.36
N LYS A 2 13.24 -21.75 -22.06
CA LYS A 2 12.19 -21.85 -21.04
C LYS A 2 11.62 -20.44 -20.80
N HIS A 3 10.36 -20.20 -21.17
CA HIS A 3 9.67 -18.98 -20.75
C HIS A 3 9.51 -19.04 -19.24
N SER A 4 10.44 -18.41 -18.51
CA SER A 4 10.30 -18.17 -17.09
C SER A 4 9.17 -17.16 -16.94
N LYS A 5 8.02 -17.61 -16.42
CA LYS A 5 6.92 -16.74 -16.04
C LYS A 5 7.45 -15.81 -14.95
N ARG A 6 7.94 -14.62 -15.33
CA ARG A 6 8.24 -13.56 -14.36
C ARG A 6 6.95 -13.37 -13.57
N ALA A 7 6.95 -13.70 -12.29
CA ALA A 7 5.87 -13.30 -11.41
C ALA A 7 5.81 -11.77 -11.52
N ILE A 8 4.71 -11.25 -12.07
CA ILE A 8 4.48 -9.80 -12.10
C ILE A 8 4.33 -9.41 -10.63
N GLU A 9 5.34 -8.75 -10.07
CA GLU A 9 5.24 -8.26 -8.70
C GLU A 9 4.02 -7.33 -8.61
N PRO A 10 3.19 -7.49 -7.57
CA PRO A 10 2.03 -6.64 -7.39
C PRO A 10 2.49 -5.20 -7.23
N ARG A 11 2.02 -4.32 -8.12
CA ARG A 11 2.35 -2.87 -8.12
C ARG A 11 1.66 -2.11 -6.98
N THR A 12 1.06 -2.83 -6.04
CA THR A 12 0.26 -2.29 -4.94
C THR A 12 0.36 -3.15 -3.69
N TYR A 13 0.31 -2.52 -2.53
CA TYR A 13 0.14 -3.15 -1.23
C TYR A 13 -1.33 -3.13 -0.79
N SER A 14 -1.73 -4.10 0.03
CA SER A 14 -2.98 -4.05 0.80
C SER A 14 -2.86 -3.08 1.97
N LEU A 15 -4.01 -2.75 2.58
CA LEU A 15 -4.06 -2.00 3.83
C LEU A 15 -3.18 -2.61 4.94
N ALA A 16 -3.16 -3.93 5.09
CA ALA A 16 -2.36 -4.59 6.12
C ALA A 16 -0.85 -4.44 5.81
N GLU A 17 -0.44 -4.75 4.58
CA GLU A 17 0.95 -4.59 4.14
C GLU A 17 1.43 -3.15 4.28
N THR A 18 0.64 -2.16 3.86
CA THR A 18 1.00 -0.75 4.00
C THR A 18 1.12 -0.33 5.46
N ALA A 19 0.22 -0.82 6.33
CA ALA A 19 0.26 -0.53 7.76
C ALA A 19 1.54 -1.08 8.39
N ASP A 20 1.91 -2.31 8.06
CA ASP A 20 3.14 -2.95 8.54
C ASP A 20 4.40 -2.21 8.03
N ILE A 21 4.45 -1.84 6.75
CA ILE A 21 5.59 -1.13 6.14
C ILE A 21 5.80 0.24 6.79
N LEU A 22 4.71 0.97 7.03
CA LEU A 22 4.76 2.33 7.59
C LEU A 22 4.77 2.35 9.13
N GLY A 23 4.67 1.19 9.79
CA GLY A 23 4.66 1.09 11.26
C GLY A 23 3.38 1.57 11.95
N PHE A 24 2.23 1.54 11.26
CA PHE A 24 0.94 1.91 11.83
C PHE A 24 0.07 0.69 12.17
N GLY A 25 -0.84 0.85 13.12
CA GLY A 25 -1.90 -0.14 13.32
C GLY A 25 -2.84 -0.20 12.11
N ARG A 26 -3.22 -1.41 11.66
CA ARG A 26 -4.14 -1.61 10.52
C ARG A 26 -5.44 -0.82 10.65
N THR A 27 -6.06 -0.85 11.83
CA THR A 27 -7.32 -0.15 12.11
C THR A 27 -7.11 1.37 12.05
N THR A 28 -6.03 1.86 12.63
CA THR A 28 -5.64 3.28 12.59
C THR A 28 -5.47 3.76 11.15
N LEU A 29 -4.74 3.01 10.32
CA LEU A 29 -4.59 3.35 8.91
C LEU A 29 -5.94 3.31 8.18
N GLN A 30 -6.79 2.33 8.49
CA GLN A 30 -8.14 2.25 7.92
C GLN A 30 -8.97 3.51 8.22
N ASP A 31 -8.92 3.98 9.45
CA ASP A 31 -9.65 5.17 9.89
C ASP A 31 -9.10 6.44 9.23
N HIS A 32 -7.77 6.57 9.09
CA HIS A 32 -7.18 7.68 8.34
C HIS A 32 -7.55 7.67 6.86
N VAL A 33 -7.68 6.50 6.24
CA VAL A 33 -8.18 6.39 4.86
C VAL A 33 -9.65 6.81 4.78
N ARG A 34 -10.49 6.33 5.71
CA ARG A 34 -11.92 6.68 5.76
C ARG A 34 -12.15 8.17 6.00
N ASN A 35 -11.33 8.78 6.84
CA ASN A 35 -11.42 10.19 7.19
C ASN A 35 -10.69 11.10 6.17
N GLY A 36 -10.08 10.53 5.12
CA GLY A 36 -9.34 11.26 4.08
C GLY A 36 -7.97 11.80 4.51
N SER A 37 -7.54 11.58 5.75
CA SER A 37 -6.24 12.01 6.26
C SER A 37 -5.07 11.26 5.60
N ALA A 38 -5.32 10.06 5.06
CA ALA A 38 -4.32 9.25 4.34
C ALA A 38 -4.35 9.41 2.81
N ASN A 39 -4.99 10.46 2.26
CA ASN A 39 -5.10 10.65 0.81
C ASN A 39 -3.75 10.81 0.09
N HIS A 40 -2.72 11.28 0.80
CA HIS A 40 -1.34 11.37 0.31
C HIS A 40 -0.70 10.00 0.04
N LEU A 41 -1.24 8.92 0.61
CA LEU A 41 -0.84 7.54 0.29
C LEU A 41 -1.47 7.03 -1.02
N HIS A 42 -2.31 7.85 -1.67
CA HIS A 42 -3.06 7.52 -2.88
C HIS A 42 -3.86 6.21 -2.77
N PRO A 43 -4.73 6.06 -1.75
CA PRO A 43 -5.53 4.85 -1.60
C PRO A 43 -6.44 4.63 -2.81
N ILE A 44 -6.42 3.41 -3.33
CA ILE A 44 -7.25 2.95 -4.44
C ILE A 44 -8.32 2.00 -3.88
N SER A 45 -9.58 2.40 -3.99
CA SER A 45 -10.71 1.57 -3.60
C SER A 45 -11.07 0.58 -4.71
N LEU A 46 -10.93 -0.71 -4.41
CA LEU A 46 -11.33 -1.83 -5.27
C LEU A 46 -12.49 -2.56 -4.60
N GLY A 47 -13.70 -2.02 -4.79
CA GLY A 47 -14.90 -2.51 -4.09
C GLY A 47 -14.74 -2.39 -2.57
N THR A 48 -14.68 -3.52 -1.88
CA THR A 48 -14.52 -3.58 -0.42
C THR A 48 -13.06 -3.54 0.06
N ARG A 49 -12.10 -3.53 -0.86
CA ARG A 49 -10.67 -3.58 -0.55
C ARG A 49 -10.01 -2.24 -0.85
N THR A 50 -9.07 -1.84 0.00
CA THR A 50 -8.18 -0.69 -0.25
C THR A 50 -6.80 -1.19 -0.63
N ARG A 51 -6.25 -0.63 -1.71
CA ARG A 51 -4.89 -0.87 -2.20
C ARG A 51 -4.09 0.42 -2.23
N PHE A 52 -2.78 0.32 -2.13
CA PHE A 52 -1.87 1.46 -2.10
C PHE A 52 -0.76 1.25 -3.14
N PRO A 53 -0.40 2.24 -3.97
CA PRO A 53 0.67 2.10 -4.95
C PRO A 53 2.01 1.78 -4.29
N LYS A 54 2.66 0.69 -4.72
CA LYS A 54 3.93 0.23 -4.15
C LYS A 54 5.01 1.32 -4.19
N ALA A 55 5.15 2.00 -5.32
CA ALA A 55 6.13 3.08 -5.48
C ALA A 55 5.95 4.25 -4.49
N VAL A 56 4.71 4.57 -4.11
CA VAL A 56 4.42 5.65 -3.14
C VAL A 56 4.81 5.20 -1.74
N ILE A 57 4.40 3.98 -1.36
CA ILE A 57 4.69 3.44 -0.03
C ILE A 57 6.19 3.19 0.16
N ASP A 58 6.87 2.63 -0.85
CA ASP A 58 8.31 2.41 -0.80
C ASP A 58 9.06 3.75 -0.68
N ALA A 59 8.69 4.78 -1.45
CA ALA A 59 9.32 6.11 -1.35
C ALA A 59 9.13 6.76 0.04
N LEU A 60 7.98 6.55 0.68
CA LEU A 60 7.72 7.04 2.04
C LEU A 60 8.50 6.24 3.09
N ALA A 61 8.63 4.94 2.91
CA ALA A 61 9.40 4.07 3.80
C ALA A 61 10.91 4.36 3.70
N GLU A 62 11.41 4.59 2.49
CA GLU A 62 12.82 4.96 2.25
C GLU A 62 13.15 6.38 2.73
N GLY A 63 12.21 7.32 2.62
CA GLY A 63 12.37 8.69 3.11
C GLY A 63 12.18 8.87 4.61
N ALA A 64 11.70 7.84 5.32
CA ALA A 64 11.54 7.84 6.78
C ALA A 64 12.76 7.28 7.53
N ALA A 65 13.84 6.94 6.80
CA ALA A 65 15.10 6.42 7.34
C ALA A 65 16.11 7.53 7.68
#